data_AF-A0A1Q3TBB1-F1
#
_entry.id   AF-A0A1Q3TBB1-F1
#
_cell.length_a   1.000
_cell.length_b   1.000
_cell.length_c   1.000
_cell.angle_alpha   90.00
_cell.angle_beta   90.00
_cell.angle_gamma   90.00
#
_symmetry.space_group_name_H-M   'P 1'
#
loop_
_entity.id
_entity.type
_entity.pdbx_description
1 polymer ?
#
loop_
_entity_poly.entity_id
_entity_poly.type
_entity_poly.pdbx_seq_one_letter_code
_entity_poly.pdbx_strand_id
1 'polypeptide(L)' 'MDTPKVIVDDVDPPLTTVSLPLTEMGKTASQLLIDQINREGQQKIIIKMLKGELVIRESA' A
#
# COMPACT_ATOMS: atom_id res chain seq x y z
N MET A 1 3.59 6.05 16.27
CA MET A 1 4.03 5.36 15.04
C MET A 1 4.24 6.46 14.02
N ASP A 2 5.49 6.83 13.80
CA ASP A 2 5.85 7.87 12.83
C ASP A 2 5.52 7.36 11.43
N THR A 3 4.46 7.87 10.83
CA THR A 3 4.37 7.96 9.38
C THR A 3 5.63 8.68 8.91
N PRO A 4 6.38 8.17 7.91
CA PRO A 4 7.49 8.92 7.32
C PRO A 4 6.94 10.30 6.95
N LYS A 5 7.54 11.36 7.52
CA LYS A 5 7.14 12.78 7.39
C LYS A 5 6.62 13.00 5.96
N VAL A 6 5.31 12.99 5.78
CA VAL A 6 4.74 12.87 4.45
C VAL A 6 4.91 14.23 3.81
N ILE A 7 5.82 14.31 2.83
CA ILE A 7 6.18 15.54 2.10
C ILE A 7 4.93 16.29 1.58
N VAL A 8 3.79 15.61 1.43
CA VAL A 8 2.52 16.15 0.95
C VAL A 8 1.95 17.30 1.79
N ASP A 9 2.22 17.36 3.10
CA ASP A 9 1.74 18.45 3.96
C ASP A 9 2.80 19.56 4.14
N ASP A 10 4.06 19.28 3.77
CA ASP A 10 5.19 20.22 3.87
C ASP A 10 5.39 21.05 2.58
N VAL A 11 4.54 20.86 1.57
CA VAL A 11 4.52 21.64 0.32
C VAL A 11 3.35 22.63 0.33
N ASP A 12 3.50 23.76 -0.34
CA ASP A 12 2.47 24.81 -0.43
C ASP A 12 2.05 25.04 -1.90
N PRO A 13 0.79 24.77 -2.28
CA PRO A 13 -0.27 24.21 -1.42
C PRO A 13 -0.03 22.72 -1.09
N PRO A 14 -0.57 22.22 0.03
CA PRO A 14 -0.53 20.80 0.36
C PRO A 14 -1.14 19.92 -0.74
N LEU A 15 -0.51 18.77 -0.99
CA LEU A 15 -0.76 17.99 -2.19
C LEU A 15 -1.97 17.04 -2.05
N THR A 16 -2.96 17.24 -2.91
CA THR A 16 -4.03 16.26 -3.18
C THR A 16 -3.42 15.03 -3.86
N THR A 17 -3.62 13.85 -3.29
CA THR A 17 -3.02 12.61 -3.79
C THR A 17 -3.80 11.36 -3.36
N VAL A 18 -3.42 10.19 -3.90
CA VAL A 18 -3.99 8.90 -3.49
C VAL A 18 -3.10 8.27 -2.40
N SER A 19 -3.68 8.02 -1.22
CA SER A 19 -3.06 7.23 -0.16
C SER A 19 -3.11 5.75 -0.51
N LEU A 20 -1.95 5.08 -0.44
CA LEU A 20 -1.84 3.63 -0.65
C LEU A 20 -1.61 2.93 0.69
N PRO A 21 -2.22 1.74 0.93
CA PRO A 21 -2.07 1.01 2.19
C PRO A 21 -0.73 0.24 2.23
N LEU A 22 0.39 0.97 2.23
CA LEU A 22 1.74 0.41 2.05
C LEU A 22 2.10 -0.68 3.06
N THR A 23 1.76 -0.50 4.33
CA THR A 23 2.01 -1.50 5.37
C THR A 23 1.24 -2.79 5.12
N GLU A 24 -0.02 -2.69 4.69
CA GLU A 24 -0.86 -3.84 4.36
C GLU A 24 -0.38 -4.51 3.07
N MET A 25 0.06 -3.74 2.07
CA MET A 25 0.68 -4.25 0.85
C MET A 25 1.90 -5.13 1.19
N GLY A 26 2.81 -4.62 2.02
CA GLY A 26 3.99 -5.36 2.46
C GLY A 26 3.62 -6.65 3.20
N LYS A 27 2.74 -6.56 4.20
CA LYS A 27 2.28 -7.72 4.97
C LYS A 27 1.61 -8.78 4.07
N THR A 28 0.75 -8.34 3.16
CA THR A 28 0.05 -9.22 2.22
C THR A 28 1.02 -9.90 1.27
N ALA A 29 1.98 -9.17 0.71
CA ALA A 29 2.99 -9.73 -0.18
C ALA A 29 3.87 -10.77 0.53
N SER A 30 4.36 -10.46 1.73
CA SER A 30 5.15 -11.41 2.53
C SER A 30 4.37 -12.67 2.87
N GLN A 31 3.09 -12.53 3.24
CA GLN A 31 2.24 -13.70 3.54
C GLN A 31 2.00 -14.55 2.30
N LEU A 32 1.69 -13.95 1.15
CA LEU A 32 1.51 -14.67 -0.12
C LEU A 32 2.77 -15.47 -0.49
N LEU A 33 3.96 -14.90 -0.26
CA LEU A 33 5.21 -15.59 -0.51
C LEU A 33 5.43 -16.77 0.45
N ILE A 34 5.19 -16.58 1.75
CA ILE A 34 5.31 -17.65 2.75
C ILE A 34 4.34 -18.80 2.42
N ASP A 35 3.09 -18.47 2.06
CA ASP A 35 2.08 -19.44 1.67
C ASP A 35 2.48 -20.19 0.40
N GLN A 36 3.17 -19.53 -0.53
CA GLN A 36 3.70 -20.16 -1.74
C GLN A 36 4.87 -21.11 -1.45
N ILE A 37 5.76 -20.75 -0.52
CA ILE A 37 6.88 -21.60 -0.08
C ILE A 37 6.37 -22.87 0.62
N ASN A 38 5.37 -22.72 1.48
CA ASN A 38 4.86 -23.82 2.30
C ASN A 38 3.88 -24.75 1.56
N ARG A 39 3.48 -24.42 0.32
CA ARG A 39 2.49 -25.20 -0.42
C ARG A 39 3.17 -26.24 -1.31
N GLU A 40 2.81 -27.50 -1.10
CA GLU A 40 3.20 -28.61 -1.97
C GLU A 40 2.28 -28.70 -3.21
N GLY A 41 2.84 -29.04 -4.38
CA GLY A 41 2.10 -29.21 -5.63
C GLY A 41 2.03 -27.97 -6.52
N GLN A 42 1.08 -27.93 -7.45
CA GLN A 42 0.97 -26.83 -8.43
C GLN A 42 0.59 -25.49 -7.77
N GLN A 43 1.41 -24.48 -8.02
CA GLN A 43 1.18 -23.12 -7.54
C GLN A 43 0.17 -22.41 -8.45
N LYS A 44 -0.92 -21.92 -7.85
CA LYS A 44 -1.91 -21.07 -8.53
C LYS A 44 -1.52 -19.61 -8.33
N ILE A 45 -1.71 -18.79 -9.37
CA ILE A 45 -1.55 -17.33 -9.26
C ILE A 45 -2.65 -16.80 -8.34
N ILE A 46 -2.26 -16.15 -7.25
CA ILE A 46 -3.18 -15.47 -6.33
C ILE A 46 -3.01 -13.96 -6.52
N ILE A 47 -4.10 -13.30 -6.91
CA ILE A 47 -4.13 -11.84 -7.06
C ILE A 47 -4.87 -11.26 -5.86
N LYS A 48 -4.26 -10.29 -5.18
CA LYS A 48 -4.87 -9.50 -4.10
C LYS A 48 -4.96 -8.04 -4.52
N MET A 49 -6.16 -7.47 -4.40
CA MET A 49 -6.41 -6.06 -4.68
C MET A 49 -6.61 -5.33 -3.36
N LEU A 50 -5.80 -4.32 -3.12
CA LEU A 50 -5.91 -3.42 -1.97
C LEU A 50 -6.37 -2.05 -2.47
N LYS A 51 -7.28 -1.42 -1.73
CA LYS A 51 -7.88 -0.14 -2.13
C LYS A 51 -7.00 1.00 -1.63
N GLY A 52 -6.67 1.91 -2.55
CA GLY A 52 -6.19 3.25 -2.18
C GLY A 52 -7.35 4.20 -1.94
N GLU A 53 -7.07 5.34 -1.32
CA GLU A 53 -8.04 6.37 -0.99
C GLU A 53 -7.58 7.72 -1.53
N LEU A 54 -8.46 8.43 -2.24
CA LEU A 54 -8.18 9.81 -2.66
C LEU A 54 -8.24 10.73 -1.44
N VAL A 55 -7.17 11.46 -1.20
CA VAL A 55 -7.06 12.47 -0.14
C VAL A 55 -6.99 13.84 -0.79
N ILE A 56 -8.08 14.60 -0.68
CA ILE A 56 -8.21 15.95 -1.22
C ILE A 56 -7.64 16.97 -0.23
N ARG A 57 -6.86 17.90 -0.75
CA ARG A 57 -6.22 19.04 -0.09
C ARG A 57 -6.33 20.29 -0.97
N GLU A 58 -5.59 21.34 -0.64
CA GLU A 58 -5.67 22.68 -1.23
C GLU A 58 -5.09 22.78 -2.66
N SER A 59 -4.41 21.74 -3.15
CA SER A 59 -3.87 21.73 -4.52
C SER A 59 -4.86 21.28 -5.60
N ALA A 60 -6.14 21.07 -5.28
CA ALA A 60 -7.18 20.57 -6.20
C ALA A 60 -8.11 21.66 -6.73
#